data_AF-A0A8R1DK88-F1
#
_entry.id   AF-A0A8R1DK88-F1
#
_cell.length_a   1.000
_cell.length_b   1.000
_cell.length_c   1.000
_cell.angle_alpha   90.00
_cell.angle_beta   90.00
_cell.angle_gamma   90.00
#
_symmetry.space_group_name_H-M   'P 1'
#
loop_
_entity.id
_entity.type
_entity.pdbx_description
1 polymer ?
#
loop_
_entity_poly.entity_id
_entity_poly.type
_entity_poly.pdbx_seq_one_letter_code
_entity_poly.pdbx_strand_id
1 'polypeptide(L)'
;MSPPKQLGALSNNITLGVYILILVLQFFCATVNGLIILFFARSRSLRRNKHMRLVIFLSIGDFFLAVGELPYIIYMTINWDAKQMDYDPLYIMITAEPLPIQLKISATITVGIAFGRNIVSVLRVFE
;
A
#
# COMPACT_ATOMS: atom_id res chain seq x y z
N MET A 1 -4.24 1.37 36.49
CA MET A 1 -2.86 1.86 36.60
C MET A 1 -2.53 2.54 35.26
N SER A 2 -2.52 3.87 35.21
CA SER A 2 -2.24 4.61 33.96
C SER A 2 -0.77 4.40 33.59
N PRO A 3 -0.44 4.09 32.31
CA PRO A 3 0.94 3.93 31.89
C PRO A 3 1.75 5.20 32.21
N PRO A 4 3.04 5.08 32.57
CA PRO A 4 3.85 6.23 32.93
C PRO A 4 3.88 7.22 31.76
N LYS A 5 3.64 8.51 32.05
CA LYS A 5 3.56 9.60 31.05
C LYS A 5 4.73 9.61 30.05
N GLN A 6 5.91 9.16 30.47
CA GLN A 6 7.09 9.04 29.60
C GLN A 6 6.97 7.93 28.54
N LEU A 7 6.34 6.80 28.88
CA LEU A 7 6.12 5.68 27.94
C LEU A 7 5.07 6.05 26.88
N GLY A 8 4.02 6.78 27.27
CA GLY A 8 3.02 7.31 26.33
C GLY A 8 3.61 8.32 25.35
N ALA A 9 4.44 9.25 25.82
CA ALA A 9 5.11 10.23 24.96
C ALA A 9 6.12 9.59 23.99
N LEU A 10 6.88 8.58 24.46
CA LEU A 10 7.80 7.83 23.60
C LEU A 10 7.04 7.05 22.52
N SER A 11 5.96 6.36 22.89
CA SER A 11 5.10 5.63 21.95
C SER A 11 4.54 6.55 20.88
N ASN A 12 4.08 7.75 21.27
CA ASN A 12 3.45 8.67 20.34
C ASN A 12 4.45 9.26 19.32
N ASN A 13 5.66 9.56 19.76
CA ASN A 13 6.74 10.01 18.87
C ASN A 13 7.15 8.91 17.86
N ILE A 14 7.17 7.64 18.30
CA ILE A 14 7.41 6.50 17.40
C ILE A 14 6.28 6.40 16.37
N THR A 15 5.03 6.55 16.79
CA THR A 15 3.86 6.51 15.91
C THR A 15 3.91 7.61 14.85
N LEU A 16 4.29 8.84 15.21
CA LEU A 16 4.50 9.93 14.24
C LEU A 16 5.61 9.57 13.24
N GLY A 17 6.74 9.04 13.72
CA GLY A 17 7.84 8.59 12.86
C GLY A 17 7.39 7.53 11.85
N VAL A 18 6.52 6.61 12.27
CA VAL A 18 5.90 5.61 11.40
C VAL A 18 5.00 6.25 10.34
N TYR A 19 4.15 7.23 10.70
CA TYR A 19 3.30 7.91 9.72
C TYR A 19 4.09 8.68 8.67
N ILE A 20 5.17 9.38 9.08
CA ILE A 20 6.07 10.08 8.16
C ILE A 20 6.77 9.08 7.22
N LEU A 21 7.25 7.96 7.75
CA LEU A 21 7.85 6.90 6.94
C LEU A 21 6.86 6.37 5.91
N ILE A 22 5.62 6.09 6.33
CA ILE A 22 4.56 5.61 5.44
C ILE A 22 4.30 6.65 4.34
N LEU A 23 4.17 7.95 4.65
CA LEU A 23 4.01 9.01 3.63
C LEU A 23 5.10 8.99 2.56
N VAL A 24 6.36 8.90 2.98
CA VAL A 24 7.51 8.90 2.06
C VAL A 24 7.49 7.67 1.16
N LEU A 25 7.23 6.50 1.75
CA LEU A 25 7.12 5.24 1.00
C LEU A 25 5.92 5.27 0.04
N GLN A 26 4.78 5.79 0.46
CA GLN A 26 3.57 5.94 -0.36
C GLN A 26 3.84 6.84 -1.56
N PHE A 27 4.51 7.96 -1.33
CA PHE A 27 4.86 8.92 -2.38
C PHE A 27 5.78 8.29 -3.43
N PHE A 28 6.80 7.55 -2.98
CA PHE A 28 7.69 6.83 -3.88
C PHE A 28 6.94 5.74 -4.66
N CYS A 29 6.08 4.98 -3.98
CA CYS A 29 5.25 3.94 -4.59
C CYS A 29 4.32 4.51 -5.68
N ALA A 30 3.59 5.59 -5.37
CA ALA A 30 2.72 6.27 -6.32
C ALA A 30 3.50 6.82 -7.52
N THR A 31 4.68 7.40 -7.28
CA THR A 31 5.52 7.96 -8.35
C THR A 31 6.03 6.86 -9.29
N VAL A 32 6.61 5.80 -8.76
CA VAL A 32 7.15 4.69 -9.56
C VAL A 32 6.03 3.99 -10.34
N ASN A 33 4.92 3.64 -9.68
CA ASN A 33 3.80 2.98 -10.34
C ASN A 33 3.11 3.89 -11.36
N GLY A 34 2.98 5.18 -11.07
CA GLY A 34 2.50 6.19 -12.02
C GLY A 34 3.38 6.29 -13.27
N LEU A 35 4.71 6.27 -13.11
CA LEU A 35 5.65 6.25 -14.24
C LEU A 35 5.52 4.98 -15.08
N ILE A 36 5.35 3.81 -14.47
CA ILE A 36 5.14 2.54 -15.19
C ILE A 36 3.86 2.63 -16.03
N ILE A 37 2.76 3.12 -15.46
CA ILE A 37 1.49 3.32 -16.16
C ILE A 37 1.68 4.29 -17.35
N LEU A 38 2.40 5.40 -17.14
CA LEU A 38 2.71 6.39 -18.19
C LEU A 38 3.51 5.75 -19.35
N PHE A 39 4.55 4.96 -19.03
CA PHE A 39 5.35 4.28 -20.04
C PHE A 39 4.53 3.28 -20.86
N PHE A 40 3.62 2.54 -20.23
CA PHE A 40 2.70 1.65 -20.94
C PHE A 40 1.64 2.37 -21.76
N ALA A 41 1.16 3.52 -21.29
CA ALA A 41 0.23 4.35 -22.05
C ALA A 41 0.90 4.89 -23.34
N ARG A 42 2.19 5.24 -23.25
CA ARG A 42 2.95 5.80 -24.37
C ARG A 42 3.50 4.75 -25.34
N SER A 43 3.90 3.57 -24.87
CA SER A 43 4.48 2.52 -25.72
C SER A 43 3.49 1.41 -26.07
N ARG A 44 3.06 1.37 -27.35
CA ARG A 44 2.21 0.28 -27.86
C ARG A 44 2.91 -1.08 -27.86
N SER A 45 4.24 -1.10 -27.95
CA SER A 45 5.06 -2.31 -27.97
C SER A 45 4.94 -3.13 -26.68
N LEU A 46 4.92 -2.44 -25.52
CA LEU A 46 4.81 -3.09 -24.20
C LEU A 46 3.45 -3.76 -23.97
N ARG A 47 2.36 -3.21 -24.54
CA ARG A 47 1.00 -3.76 -24.40
C ARG A 47 0.79 -5.11 -25.10
N ARG A 48 1.64 -5.44 -26.08
CA ARG A 48 1.51 -6.66 -26.88
C ARG A 48 2.05 -7.90 -26.16
N ASN A 49 2.92 -7.74 -25.17
CA ASN A 49 3.56 -8.84 -24.46
C ASN A 49 2.73 -9.27 -23.23
N LYS A 50 2.39 -10.57 -23.12
CA LYS A 50 1.49 -11.09 -22.06
C LYS A 50 2.06 -10.85 -20.66
N HIS A 51 3.36 -11.09 -20.45
CA HIS A 51 4.01 -10.85 -19.15
C HIS A 51 3.95 -9.38 -18.71
N MET A 52 4.03 -8.46 -19.67
CA MET A 52 3.97 -7.03 -19.42
C MET A 52 2.56 -6.55 -19.03
N ARG A 53 1.50 -7.27 -19.43
CA ARG A 53 0.13 -6.94 -19.00
C ARG A 53 -0.12 -7.17 -17.51
N LEU A 54 0.55 -8.15 -16.92
CA LEU A 54 0.46 -8.39 -15.47
C LEU A 54 1.09 -7.23 -14.69
N VAL A 55 2.22 -6.71 -15.17
CA VAL A 55 2.95 -5.59 -14.56
C VAL A 55 2.10 -4.32 -14.51
N ILE A 56 1.42 -3.97 -15.60
CA ILE A 56 0.53 -2.79 -15.59
C ILE A 56 -0.69 -2.98 -14.67
N PHE A 57 -1.24 -4.19 -14.57
CA PHE A 57 -2.37 -4.44 -13.67
C PHE A 57 -1.95 -4.29 -12.20
N LEU A 58 -0.76 -4.79 -11.86
CA LEU A 58 -0.14 -4.60 -10.56
C LEU A 58 0.12 -3.12 -10.26
N SER A 59 0.77 -2.40 -11.18
CA SER A 59 1.07 -0.98 -10.99
C SER A 59 -0.18 -0.10 -10.89
N ILE A 60 -1.26 -0.43 -11.61
CA ILE A 60 -2.55 0.27 -11.45
C ILE A 60 -3.10 0.05 -10.04
N GLY A 61 -3.12 -1.20 -9.56
CA GLY A 61 -3.57 -1.52 -8.20
C GLY A 61 -2.75 -0.79 -7.15
N ASP A 62 -1.43 -0.88 -7.23
CA ASP A 62 -0.51 -0.24 -6.29
C ASP A 62 -0.64 1.29 -6.33
N PHE A 63 -0.86 1.90 -7.50
CA PHE A 63 -1.08 3.34 -7.62
C PHE A 63 -2.39 3.78 -6.95
N PHE A 64 -3.51 3.09 -7.22
CA PHE A 64 -4.79 3.43 -6.61
C PHE A 64 -4.80 3.20 -5.09
N LEU A 65 -4.16 2.14 -4.62
CA LEU A 65 -3.98 1.89 -3.18
C LEU A 65 -3.10 2.97 -2.55
N ALA A 66 -1.99 3.34 -3.22
CA ALA A 66 -1.12 4.41 -2.75
C ALA A 66 -1.88 5.73 -2.58
N VAL A 67 -2.68 6.11 -3.58
CA VAL A 67 -3.49 7.33 -3.55
C VAL A 67 -4.64 7.24 -2.54
N GLY A 68 -5.28 6.08 -2.42
CA GLY A 68 -6.41 5.85 -1.52
C GLY A 68 -6.04 5.95 -0.04
N GLU A 69 -4.79 5.64 0.31
CA GLU A 69 -4.30 5.72 1.69
C GLU A 69 -3.82 7.12 2.10
N LEU A 70 -3.49 8.00 1.15
CA LEU A 70 -3.02 9.37 1.43
C LEU A 70 -3.97 10.17 2.33
N PRO A 71 -5.30 10.18 2.14
CA PRO A 71 -6.22 10.93 3.00
C PRO A 71 -6.17 10.54 4.47
N TYR A 72 -5.91 9.26 4.76
CA TYR A 72 -5.77 8.74 6.13
C TYR A 72 -4.47 9.19 6.75
N ILE A 73 -3.35 8.90 6.09
CA ILE A 73 -2.03 9.18 6.67
C ILE A 73 -1.78 10.69 6.78
N ILE A 74 -2.24 11.50 5.82
CA ILE A 74 -2.15 12.97 5.91
C ILE A 74 -2.95 13.49 7.10
N TYR A 75 -4.18 12.99 7.30
CA TYR A 75 -5.02 13.38 8.43
C TYR A 75 -4.41 13.02 9.78
N MET A 76 -3.86 11.81 9.90
CA MET A 76 -3.16 11.33 11.09
C MET A 76 -1.86 12.10 11.35
N THR A 77 -1.21 12.63 10.31
CA THR A 77 0.03 13.42 10.46
C THR A 77 -0.25 14.87 10.86
N ILE A 78 -1.28 15.51 10.28
CA ILE A 78 -1.62 16.91 10.57
C ILE A 78 -2.27 17.07 11.94
N ASN A 79 -3.19 16.18 12.30
CA ASN A 79 -3.92 16.24 13.57
C ASN A 79 -3.19 15.48 14.68
N TRP A 80 -1.90 15.20 14.51
CA TRP A 80 -1.11 14.55 15.52
C TRP A 80 -0.89 15.49 16.72
N ASP A 81 -1.34 15.07 17.90
CA ASP A 81 -1.06 15.77 19.16
C ASP A 81 -0.32 14.84 20.14
N ALA A 82 0.62 15.42 20.88
CA ALA A 82 1.50 14.69 21.80
C ALA A 82 0.76 14.13 23.05
N LYS A 83 -0.40 14.68 23.40
CA LYS A 83 -1.14 14.42 24.64
C LYS A 83 -2.51 13.77 24.43
N GLN A 84 -3.22 14.02 23.33
CA GLN A 84 -4.56 13.47 23.09
C GLN A 84 -4.78 13.07 21.63
N MET A 85 -5.25 11.84 21.39
CA MET A 85 -5.72 11.40 20.07
C MET A 85 -7.17 11.83 19.89
N ASP A 86 -7.39 13.10 19.55
CA ASP A 86 -8.73 13.65 19.25
C ASP A 86 -8.97 13.66 17.74
N TYR A 87 -9.27 12.48 17.21
CA TYR A 87 -9.58 12.29 15.80
C TYR A 87 -11.06 12.02 15.61
N ASP A 88 -11.62 12.45 14.48
CA ASP A 88 -12.99 12.10 14.13
C ASP A 88 -13.09 10.57 13.88
N PRO A 89 -13.84 9.83 14.71
CA PRO A 89 -13.91 8.39 14.60
C PRO A 89 -14.55 7.93 13.29
N LEU A 90 -15.51 8.69 12.74
CA LEU A 90 -16.14 8.36 11.47
C LEU A 90 -15.16 8.53 10.31
N TYR A 91 -14.34 9.59 10.37
CA TYR A 91 -13.34 9.86 9.35
C TYR A 91 -12.25 8.78 9.34
N ILE A 92 -11.73 8.39 10.52
CA ILE A 92 -10.74 7.30 10.60
C ILE A 92 -11.36 6.00 10.11
N MET A 93 -12.59 5.67 10.51
CA MET A 93 -13.19 4.38 10.15
C MET A 93 -13.33 4.21 8.64
N ILE A 94 -13.66 5.28 7.91
CA ILE A 94 -13.75 5.26 6.45
C ILE A 94 -12.37 5.26 5.81
N THR A 95 -11.46 6.09 6.32
CA THR A 95 -10.16 6.32 5.67
C THR A 95 -9.10 5.28 6.04
N ALA A 96 -9.28 4.48 7.10
CA ALA A 96 -8.34 3.43 7.50
C ALA A 96 -8.47 2.13 6.70
N GLU A 97 -9.57 1.91 5.98
CA GLU A 97 -9.84 0.73 5.14
C GLU A 97 -8.86 0.47 3.97
N PRO A 98 -8.22 1.46 3.31
CA PRO A 98 -7.24 1.23 2.25
C PRO A 98 -6.07 0.34 2.67
N LEU A 99 -5.61 0.44 3.92
CA LEU A 99 -4.48 -0.33 4.46
C LEU A 99 -4.76 -1.85 4.55
N PRO A 100 -5.85 -2.33 5.20
CA PRO A 100 -6.21 -3.74 5.19
C PRO A 100 -6.59 -4.24 3.79
N ILE A 101 -7.13 -3.38 2.92
CA ILE A 101 -7.40 -3.72 1.52
C ILE A 101 -6.09 -3.97 0.76
N GLN A 102 -5.07 -3.12 0.92
CA GLN A 102 -3.76 -3.30 0.29
C GLN A 102 -3.10 -4.62 0.71
N LEU A 103 -3.12 -4.94 2.00
CA LEU A 103 -2.58 -6.19 2.53
C LEU A 103 -3.32 -7.41 1.98
N LYS A 104 -4.66 -7.36 1.87
CA LYS A 104 -5.47 -8.44 1.28
C LYS A 104 -5.19 -8.64 -0.21
N ILE A 105 -5.03 -7.56 -0.97
CA ILE A 105 -4.74 -7.61 -2.41
C ILE A 105 -3.33 -8.19 -2.64
N SER A 106 -2.33 -7.70 -1.90
CA SER A 106 -0.95 -8.21 -1.98
C SER A 106 -0.88 -9.71 -1.69
N ALA A 107 -1.53 -10.17 -0.61
CA ALA A 107 -1.61 -11.59 -0.28
C ALA A 107 -2.29 -12.41 -1.39
N THR A 108 -3.38 -11.89 -1.97
CA THR A 108 -4.10 -12.57 -3.07
C THR A 108 -3.23 -12.72 -4.31
N ILE A 109 -2.46 -11.68 -4.66
CA ILE A 109 -1.52 -11.72 -5.79
C ILE A 109 -0.38 -12.71 -5.50
N THR A 110 0.19 -12.71 -4.30
CA THR A 110 1.23 -13.68 -3.91
C THR A 110 0.72 -15.12 -4.01
N VAL A 111 -0.50 -15.40 -3.53
CA VAL A 111 -1.14 -16.71 -3.67
C VAL A 111 -1.34 -17.05 -5.14
N GLY A 112 -1.84 -16.12 -5.96
CA GLY A 112 -2.02 -16.31 -7.40
C GLY A 112 -0.71 -16.64 -8.14
N ILE A 113 0.39 -15.96 -7.79
CA ILE A 113 1.72 -16.24 -8.34
C ILE A 113 2.23 -17.63 -7.90
N ALA A 114 2.08 -17.98 -6.62
CA ALA A 114 2.46 -19.29 -6.11
C ALA A 114 1.66 -20.40 -6.79
N PHE A 115 0.36 -20.20 -7.01
CA PHE A 115 -0.50 -21.16 -7.71
C PHE A 115 -0.11 -21.30 -9.19
N GLY A 116 0.14 -20.18 -9.88
CA GLY A 116 0.59 -20.19 -11.27
C GLY A 116 1.94 -20.88 -11.46
N ARG A 117 2.88 -20.72 -10.51
CA ARG A 117 4.16 -21.43 -10.53
C ARG A 117 3.98 -22.93 -10.29
N ASN A 118 3.14 -23.32 -9.34
CA ASN A 118 2.91 -24.74 -9.04
C ASN A 118 2.17 -25.47 -10.18
N ILE A 119 1.17 -24.85 -10.81
CA ILE A 119 0.50 -25.45 -11.98
C ILE A 119 1.50 -25.65 -13.13
N VAL A 120 2.35 -24.65 -13.41
CA VAL A 120 3.39 -24.77 -14.46
C VAL A 120 4.42 -25.85 -14.10
N SER A 121 4.81 -25.96 -12.83
CA SER A 121 5.72 -27.01 -12.36
C SER A 121 5.10 -28.41 -12.44
N VAL A 122 3.83 -28.57 -12.10
CA VAL A 122 3.13 -29.87 -12.20
C VAL A 122 2.91 -30.26 -13.66
N LEU A 123 2.52 -29.31 -14.53
CA LEU A 123 2.29 -29.59 -15.96
C LEU A 123 3.58 -30.04 -16.67
N ARG A 124 4.75 -29.50 -16.30
CA ARG A 124 6.05 -29.93 -16.82
C ARG A 124 6.55 -31.28 -16.29
N VAL A 125 5.95 -31.82 -15.23
CA VAL A 125 6.25 -33.19 -14.74
C VAL A 125 5.48 -34.25 -15.53
N PHE A 126 4.45 -33.85 -16.29
CA PHE A 126 3.62 -34.74 -17.10
C PHE A 126 3.91 -34.67 -18.62
N GLU A 127 4.93 -33.91 -19.05
CA GLU A 127 5.55 -33.97 -20.40
C GLU A 127 6.85 -34.79 -20.35
#